data_AF-A0A933WM25-F1
#
_entry.id   AF-A0A933WM25-F1
#
_cell.length_a   1.000
_cell.length_b   1.000
_cell.length_c   1.000
_cell.angle_alpha   90.00
_cell.angle_beta   90.00
_cell.angle_gamma   90.00
#
_symmetry.space_group_name_H-M   'P 1'
#
loop_
_entity.id
_entity.type
_entity.pdbx_description
1 polymer ?
#
loop_
_entity_poly.entity_id
_entity_poly.type
_entity_poly.pdbx_seq_one_letter_code
_entity_poly.pdbx_strand_id
1 'polypeptide(L)'
;MDRALRNFYDGAPRNVIPAKQDTSSQRLRQLRSLLSLGTPKPDGSMVGPFVFRGGSGEYTAPAAGLEGFVYGEEKAAASFGADSIRHHLQDYGRYLDDLLSPIPWAAEARGNVKAILAGPGSDAAKYDSLMAFVRQYTGILQRQAAASDKSRWIRQARIYEIFPRAYTLAGRRAALGRPAGSGRPFFADFGAADLEDIQSMGFDAVWVMGIFPIGERNQSGTGGGSPYSIRDHESLNPALGTPEDFKGFVSRAHALGLKVIVDFVPNHTSMDSRLLAGHPEYFLHARTEPSGEGWFAAGPGLWVRHGGFSVFGSVSFWNDTAQVDYSQEGLRREMSRIVRSWVERFDLDGFRVDMAYLDLNDNFGRTWDVSMPPREFMEQLITETRAAYPETAFMAEGYDNWDELSACGFDLIYGKNNMDRPGGHAGWYDALQSRSPAWLRAAIERAEYLQWQKGGSDMLDFIGNHDEASPQRAFGPWLRGASFLTLLLPGSQLFYGSQEAGFDAGGGAGQEPKSIPFNVPVQVDWNSDPEIARFYQETFRAAAAVRSGLGSPVLKALRPQGDPAWVGYALLPPGAAKPGLLVLANPTGQSVAVDFHDPRLDTGWVGSLPPYGYAAVEPSAR
;
A
#
# COMPACT_ATOMS: atom_id res chain seq x y z
N MET A 1 19.86 -2.86 -39.52
CA MET A 1 18.81 -3.64 -38.84
C MET A 1 19.35 -5.06 -38.70
N ASP A 2 19.96 -5.32 -37.55
CA ASP A 2 20.96 -6.37 -37.34
C ASP A 2 20.33 -7.79 -37.30
N ARG A 3 21.11 -8.80 -37.71
CA ARG A 3 20.69 -10.20 -37.81
C ARG A 3 20.30 -10.79 -36.43
N ALA A 4 20.77 -10.19 -35.35
CA ALA A 4 20.40 -10.49 -33.97
C ALA A 4 18.94 -10.12 -33.62
N LEU A 5 18.37 -9.09 -34.25
CA LEU A 5 16.99 -8.66 -33.99
C LEU A 5 15.96 -9.55 -34.70
N ARG A 6 16.26 -10.10 -35.89
CA ARG A 6 15.30 -10.96 -36.63
C ARG A 6 15.03 -12.29 -35.95
N ASN A 7 16.02 -12.90 -35.30
CA ASN A 7 15.83 -14.14 -34.56
C ASN A 7 14.90 -13.96 -33.33
N PHE A 8 14.69 -12.73 -32.87
CA PHE A 8 13.80 -12.40 -31.75
C PHE A 8 12.35 -12.12 -32.20
N TYR A 9 12.14 -11.67 -33.45
CA TYR A 9 10.81 -11.39 -34.00
C TYR A 9 10.09 -12.64 -34.52
N ASP A 10 10.81 -13.57 -35.17
CA ASP A 10 10.22 -14.78 -35.76
C ASP A 10 10.15 -15.98 -34.79
N GLY A 11 10.67 -15.80 -33.57
CA GLY A 11 10.67 -16.80 -32.50
C GLY A 11 9.83 -16.34 -31.32
N ALA A 12 8.50 -16.31 -31.46
CA ALA A 12 7.64 -16.36 -30.27
C ALA A 12 8.11 -17.57 -29.44
N PRO A 13 8.48 -17.42 -28.15
CA PRO A 13 8.82 -18.56 -27.33
C PRO A 13 7.55 -19.40 -27.14
N ARG A 14 7.40 -20.42 -28.00
CA ARG A 14 6.52 -21.55 -27.75
C ARG A 14 7.06 -22.22 -26.50
N ASN A 15 6.31 -22.09 -25.39
CA ASN A 15 6.41 -22.91 -24.18
C ASN A 15 7.84 -23.33 -23.81
N VAL A 16 8.63 -22.40 -23.25
CA VAL A 16 9.77 -22.80 -22.41
C VAL A 16 9.23 -22.93 -20.98
N ILE A 17 8.50 -24.01 -20.74
CA ILE A 17 8.29 -24.54 -19.39
C ILE A 17 9.39 -25.59 -19.20
N PRO A 18 10.45 -25.33 -18.41
CA PRO A 18 11.36 -26.39 -18.00
C PRO A 18 10.58 -27.38 -17.14
N ALA A 19 10.65 -28.66 -17.51
CA ALA A 19 10.00 -29.74 -16.80
C ALA A 19 10.63 -29.93 -15.40
N LYS A 20 9.75 -29.97 -14.39
CA LYS A 20 9.92 -30.38 -12.98
C LYS A 20 10.81 -29.50 -12.08
N GLN A 21 10.19 -28.55 -11.36
CA GLN A 21 10.23 -28.39 -9.88
C GLN A 21 9.77 -27.01 -9.36
N ASP A 22 9.41 -26.06 -10.23
CA ASP A 22 9.02 -24.72 -9.77
C ASP A 22 7.50 -24.61 -9.61
N THR A 23 7.00 -24.48 -8.39
CA THR A 23 5.57 -24.19 -8.18
C THR A 23 5.26 -22.79 -8.73
N SER A 24 4.02 -22.53 -9.17
CA SER A 24 3.60 -21.19 -9.63
C SER A 24 3.96 -20.08 -8.63
N SER A 25 3.89 -20.38 -7.33
CA SER A 25 4.27 -19.47 -6.24
C SER A 25 5.76 -19.12 -6.21
N GLN A 26 6.63 -20.10 -6.44
CA GLN A 26 8.08 -19.91 -6.41
C GLN A 26 8.56 -19.15 -7.64
N ARG A 27 7.96 -19.43 -8.81
CA ARG A 27 8.18 -18.63 -10.02
C ARG A 27 7.81 -17.16 -9.83
N LEU A 28 6.66 -16.89 -9.20
CA LEU A 28 6.24 -15.51 -8.93
C LEU A 28 7.22 -14.80 -7.97
N ARG A 29 7.70 -15.46 -6.91
CA ARG A 29 8.72 -14.89 -6.02
C ARG A 29 9.99 -14.51 -6.77
N GLN A 30 10.51 -15.40 -7.61
CA GLN A 30 11.69 -15.10 -8.44
C GLN A 30 11.46 -13.94 -9.42
N LEU A 31 10.26 -13.86 -10.02
CA LEU A 31 9.87 -12.73 -10.86
C LEU A 31 9.88 -11.42 -10.06
N ARG A 32 9.30 -11.40 -8.86
CA ARG A 32 9.28 -10.21 -7.97
C ARG A 32 10.68 -9.78 -7.57
N SER A 33 11.56 -10.71 -7.21
CA SER A 33 12.98 -10.44 -6.91
C SER A 33 13.69 -9.80 -8.08
N LEU A 34 13.61 -10.40 -9.28
CA LEU A 34 14.30 -9.86 -10.46
C LEU A 34 13.71 -8.52 -10.93
N LEU A 35 12.39 -8.35 -10.84
CA LEU A 35 11.71 -7.14 -11.30
C LEU A 35 11.91 -5.94 -10.37
N SER A 36 11.75 -6.11 -9.06
CA SER A 36 11.69 -4.95 -8.13
C SER A 36 12.59 -5.07 -6.91
N LEU A 37 12.62 -6.23 -6.25
CA LEU A 37 13.20 -6.34 -4.89
C LEU A 37 14.72 -6.49 -4.88
N GLY A 38 15.33 -6.80 -6.03
CA GLY A 38 16.71 -7.24 -6.10
C GLY A 38 16.85 -8.75 -5.88
N THR A 39 18.04 -9.27 -6.19
CA THR A 39 18.38 -10.69 -6.03
C THR A 39 19.52 -10.87 -5.04
N PRO A 40 19.66 -12.06 -4.42
CA PRO A 40 20.76 -12.33 -3.51
C PRO A 40 22.09 -12.44 -4.26
N LYS A 41 23.13 -11.84 -3.70
CA LYS A 41 24.52 -11.99 -4.12
C LYS A 41 25.15 -13.24 -3.49
N PRO A 42 26.31 -13.70 -3.99
CA PRO A 42 27.00 -14.87 -3.43
C PRO A 42 27.37 -14.75 -1.94
N ASP A 43 27.53 -13.52 -1.43
CA ASP A 43 27.82 -13.24 -0.01
C ASP A 43 26.57 -13.19 0.88
N GLY A 44 25.38 -13.41 0.31
CA GLY A 44 24.09 -13.36 1.01
C GLY A 44 23.48 -11.96 1.10
N SER A 45 24.19 -10.90 0.72
CA SER A 45 23.62 -9.56 0.64
C SER A 45 22.70 -9.41 -0.57
N MET A 46 21.75 -8.48 -0.53
CA MET A 46 20.88 -8.19 -1.67
C MET A 46 21.51 -7.20 -2.65
N VAL A 47 21.23 -7.34 -3.94
CA VAL A 47 21.47 -6.27 -4.92
C VAL A 47 20.60 -5.07 -4.54
N GLY A 48 21.22 -3.89 -4.40
CA GLY A 48 20.52 -2.64 -4.09
C GLY A 48 20.16 -1.82 -5.34
N PRO A 49 19.48 -0.67 -5.17
CA PRO A 49 19.18 0.25 -6.28
C PRO A 49 20.44 0.76 -6.99
N PHE A 50 20.40 0.81 -8.33
CA PHE A 50 21.47 1.40 -9.12
C PHE A 50 21.51 2.93 -8.92
N VAL A 51 22.71 3.50 -8.83
CA VAL A 51 22.92 4.96 -8.72
C VAL A 51 23.50 5.49 -10.03
N PHE A 52 22.70 6.24 -10.76
CA PHE A 52 23.09 6.91 -11.99
C PHE A 52 23.82 8.20 -11.69
N ARG A 53 25.06 8.33 -12.15
CA ARG A 53 25.88 9.54 -11.99
C ARG A 53 25.95 10.27 -13.31
N GLY A 54 25.58 11.55 -13.34
CA GLY A 54 25.74 12.43 -14.49
C GLY A 54 26.61 13.64 -14.14
N GLY A 55 26.94 14.47 -15.12
CA GLY A 55 27.79 15.65 -14.92
C GLY A 55 27.23 16.67 -13.92
N SER A 56 25.93 16.61 -13.61
CA SER A 56 25.20 17.54 -12.74
C SER A 56 24.67 16.94 -11.44
N GLY A 57 24.96 15.66 -11.13
CA GLY A 57 24.51 15.03 -9.89
C GLY A 57 24.33 13.51 -9.96
N GLU A 58 23.66 12.96 -8.95
CA GLU A 58 23.33 11.54 -8.86
C GLU A 58 21.81 11.34 -8.81
N TYR A 59 21.33 10.22 -9.36
CA TYR A 59 19.94 9.77 -9.28
C TYR A 59 19.92 8.30 -8.86
N THR A 60 19.28 7.99 -7.74
CA THR A 60 19.11 6.62 -7.26
C THR A 60 17.84 6.02 -7.86
N ALA A 61 17.95 4.82 -8.43
CA ALA A 61 16.79 4.06 -8.91
C ALA A 61 15.73 3.90 -7.81
N PRO A 62 14.42 3.94 -8.13
CA PRO A 62 13.38 3.83 -7.12
C PRO A 62 13.27 2.43 -6.48
N ALA A 63 13.85 1.41 -7.11
CA ALA A 63 13.93 0.03 -6.61
C ALA A 63 15.18 -0.68 -7.16
N ALA A 64 15.50 -1.85 -6.62
CA ALA A 64 16.71 -2.61 -6.93
C ALA A 64 16.63 -3.53 -8.14
N GLY A 65 15.43 -3.93 -8.57
CA GLY A 65 15.27 -4.81 -9.71
C GLY A 65 15.32 -4.10 -11.07
N LEU A 66 15.02 -4.86 -12.12
CA LEU A 66 14.98 -4.35 -13.50
C LEU A 66 13.98 -3.19 -13.71
N GLU A 67 12.88 -3.15 -12.96
CA GLU A 67 11.90 -2.07 -13.02
C GLU A 67 12.50 -0.76 -12.53
N GLY A 68 13.13 -0.78 -11.35
CA GLY A 68 13.82 0.38 -10.81
C GLY A 68 14.97 0.84 -11.70
N PHE A 69 15.74 -0.10 -12.25
CA PHE A 69 16.82 0.22 -13.19
C PHE A 69 16.31 0.90 -14.47
N VAL A 70 15.29 0.33 -15.13
CA VAL A 70 14.73 0.89 -16.37
C VAL A 70 14.10 2.26 -16.14
N TYR A 71 13.31 2.39 -15.08
CA TYR A 71 12.65 3.66 -14.76
C TYR A 71 13.69 4.72 -14.35
N GLY A 72 14.66 4.33 -13.53
CA GLY A 72 15.71 5.23 -13.07
C GLY A 72 16.64 5.69 -14.19
N GLU A 73 16.98 4.82 -15.13
CA GLU A 73 17.78 5.20 -16.30
C GLU A 73 17.03 6.22 -17.15
N GLU A 74 15.72 6.02 -17.39
CA GLU A 74 14.90 6.98 -18.15
C GLU A 74 14.86 8.36 -17.49
N LYS A 75 14.66 8.40 -16.17
CA LYS A 75 14.62 9.66 -15.40
C LYS A 75 15.98 10.32 -15.34
N ALA A 76 17.06 9.56 -15.14
CA ALA A 76 18.42 10.08 -15.14
C ALA A 76 18.82 10.63 -16.52
N ALA A 77 18.52 9.91 -17.61
CA ALA A 77 18.77 10.35 -18.97
C ALA A 77 17.99 11.63 -19.30
N ALA A 78 16.74 11.74 -18.86
CA ALA A 78 15.91 12.93 -19.05
C ALA A 78 16.41 14.13 -18.24
N SER A 79 17.03 13.90 -17.08
CA SER A 79 17.52 14.96 -16.19
C SER A 79 18.94 15.44 -16.55
N PHE A 80 19.84 14.52 -16.88
CA PHE A 80 21.27 14.80 -17.11
C PHE A 80 21.66 14.81 -18.60
N GLY A 81 20.78 14.31 -19.47
CA GLY A 81 21.07 13.99 -20.87
C GLY A 81 21.68 12.59 -21.00
N ALA A 82 21.19 11.80 -21.95
CA ALA A 82 21.59 10.40 -22.12
C ALA A 82 23.11 10.21 -22.26
N ASP A 83 23.80 11.09 -23.01
CA ASP A 83 25.24 11.00 -23.18
C ASP A 83 26.03 11.10 -21.88
N SER A 84 25.50 11.84 -20.90
CA SER A 84 26.17 12.04 -19.61
C SER A 84 26.22 10.77 -18.76
N ILE A 85 25.32 9.79 -18.99
CA ILE A 85 25.24 8.55 -18.22
C ILE A 85 25.72 7.31 -18.98
N ARG A 86 26.08 7.45 -20.26
CA ARG A 86 26.59 6.34 -21.10
C ARG A 86 27.88 5.71 -20.57
N HIS A 87 28.67 6.46 -19.80
CA HIS A 87 29.90 5.95 -19.18
C HIS A 87 29.65 4.80 -18.19
N HIS A 88 28.43 4.63 -17.69
CA HIS A 88 28.03 3.52 -16.82
C HIS A 88 27.88 2.19 -17.55
N LEU A 89 28.10 2.09 -18.87
CA LEU A 89 27.80 0.89 -19.65
C LEU A 89 28.39 -0.41 -19.07
N GLN A 90 29.64 -0.37 -18.57
CA GLN A 90 30.25 -1.54 -17.93
C GLN A 90 29.67 -1.83 -16.54
N ASP A 91 29.25 -0.79 -15.83
CA ASP A 91 28.62 -0.91 -14.52
C ASP A 91 27.21 -1.50 -14.65
N TYR A 92 26.48 -1.14 -15.72
CA TYR A 92 25.21 -1.78 -16.09
C TYR A 92 25.40 -3.28 -16.34
N GLY A 93 26.47 -3.65 -17.05
CA GLY A 93 26.80 -5.06 -17.28
C GLY A 93 26.98 -5.86 -15.99
N ARG A 94 27.73 -5.31 -15.03
CA ARG A 94 27.93 -5.96 -13.71
C ARG A 94 26.64 -6.03 -12.93
N TYR A 95 25.90 -4.92 -12.87
CA TYR A 95 24.62 -4.84 -12.17
C TYR A 95 23.58 -5.85 -12.69
N LEU A 96 23.44 -5.94 -14.01
CA LEU A 96 22.55 -6.91 -14.65
C LEU A 96 23.03 -8.36 -14.46
N ASP A 97 24.34 -8.61 -14.42
CA ASP A 97 24.89 -9.94 -14.11
C ASP A 97 24.53 -10.38 -12.68
N ASP A 98 24.68 -9.47 -11.71
CA ASP A 98 24.30 -9.69 -10.32
C ASP A 98 22.79 -9.95 -10.18
N LEU A 99 21.96 -9.21 -10.92
CA LEU A 99 20.51 -9.44 -10.95
C LEU A 99 20.13 -10.79 -11.57
N LEU A 100 20.73 -11.16 -12.70
CA LEU A 100 20.29 -12.30 -13.49
C LEU A 100 20.92 -13.63 -13.04
N SER A 101 22.13 -13.62 -12.47
CA SER A 101 22.87 -14.84 -12.14
C SER A 101 22.22 -15.75 -11.10
N PRO A 102 21.49 -15.26 -10.07
CA PRO A 102 20.84 -16.12 -9.07
C PRO A 102 19.57 -16.81 -9.60
N ILE A 103 19.10 -16.42 -10.78
CA ILE A 103 17.83 -16.86 -11.36
C ILE A 103 18.12 -17.83 -12.52
N PRO A 104 17.97 -19.16 -12.34
CA PRO A 104 18.44 -20.14 -13.32
C PRO A 104 17.82 -19.96 -14.72
N TRP A 105 16.54 -19.62 -14.77
CA TRP A 105 15.83 -19.40 -16.04
C TRP A 105 16.18 -18.08 -16.72
N ALA A 106 16.94 -17.19 -16.07
CA ALA A 106 17.43 -15.94 -16.65
C ALA A 106 18.80 -16.09 -17.33
N ALA A 107 19.35 -17.32 -17.40
CA ALA A 107 20.67 -17.59 -17.99
C ALA A 107 20.80 -17.14 -19.45
N GLU A 108 19.75 -17.29 -20.26
CA GLU A 108 19.73 -16.82 -21.65
C GLU A 108 19.80 -15.29 -21.72
N ALA A 109 18.98 -14.59 -20.92
CA ALA A 109 18.99 -13.13 -20.83
C ALA A 109 20.37 -12.61 -20.38
N ARG A 110 20.98 -13.27 -19.40
CA ARG A 110 22.35 -12.99 -18.93
C ARG A 110 23.37 -13.16 -20.06
N GLY A 111 23.25 -14.21 -20.87
CA GLY A 111 24.08 -14.44 -22.06
C GLY A 111 23.94 -13.31 -23.09
N ASN A 112 22.72 -12.83 -23.33
CA ASN A 112 22.44 -11.74 -24.26
C ASN A 112 23.06 -10.41 -23.80
N VAL A 113 22.98 -10.09 -22.50
CA VAL A 113 23.66 -8.91 -21.94
C VAL A 113 25.17 -8.97 -22.21
N LYS A 114 25.82 -10.10 -21.94
CA LYS A 114 27.25 -10.29 -22.20
C LYS A 114 27.60 -10.17 -23.67
N ALA A 115 26.78 -10.74 -24.55
CA ALA A 115 26.99 -10.66 -25.99
C ALA A 115 26.87 -9.23 -26.52
N ILE A 116 25.91 -8.43 -26.03
CA ILE A 116 25.75 -7.02 -26.40
C ILE A 116 26.99 -6.21 -25.99
N LEU A 117 27.48 -6.39 -24.76
CA LEU A 117 28.64 -5.65 -24.25
C LEU A 117 29.95 -6.03 -24.97
N ALA A 118 30.13 -7.32 -25.28
CA ALA A 118 31.29 -7.84 -26.01
C ALA A 118 31.21 -7.61 -27.53
N GLY A 119 30.04 -7.23 -28.06
CA GLY A 119 29.81 -7.05 -29.49
C GLY A 119 30.65 -5.94 -30.13
N PRO A 120 30.71 -5.89 -31.46
CA PRO A 120 31.34 -4.77 -32.19
C PRO A 120 30.49 -3.49 -32.06
N GLY A 121 31.12 -2.32 -32.28
CA GLY A 121 30.44 -1.02 -32.28
C GLY A 121 30.93 -0.07 -31.19
N SER A 122 30.46 1.18 -31.25
CA SER A 122 30.75 2.20 -30.23
C SER A 122 29.98 1.92 -28.94
N ASP A 123 30.45 2.47 -27.83
CA ASP A 123 29.75 2.36 -26.54
C ASP A 123 28.32 2.93 -26.60
N ALA A 124 28.09 3.96 -27.41
CA ALA A 124 26.74 4.49 -27.66
C ALA A 124 25.81 3.44 -28.31
N ALA A 125 26.29 2.74 -29.35
CA ALA A 125 25.48 1.71 -30.01
C ALA A 125 25.21 0.51 -29.10
N LYS A 126 26.18 0.13 -28.26
CA LYS A 126 26.05 -0.94 -27.27
C LYS A 126 25.07 -0.55 -26.17
N TYR A 127 25.15 0.68 -25.68
CA TYR A 127 24.22 1.25 -24.71
C TYR A 127 22.78 1.20 -25.23
N ASP A 128 22.54 1.74 -26.44
CA ASP A 128 21.21 1.77 -27.04
C ASP A 128 20.66 0.34 -27.22
N SER A 129 21.50 -0.60 -27.64
CA SER A 129 21.14 -2.01 -27.79
C SER A 129 20.84 -2.69 -26.44
N LEU A 130 21.64 -2.42 -25.41
CA LEU A 130 21.45 -2.96 -24.07
C LEU A 130 20.14 -2.45 -23.48
N MET A 131 19.89 -1.14 -23.53
CA MET A 131 18.67 -0.56 -22.97
C MET A 131 17.42 -1.00 -23.74
N ALA A 132 17.49 -1.16 -25.06
CA ALA A 132 16.40 -1.74 -25.84
C ALA A 132 16.08 -3.17 -25.39
N PHE A 133 17.10 -4.01 -25.21
CA PHE A 133 16.94 -5.38 -24.72
C PHE A 133 16.34 -5.40 -23.30
N VAL A 134 16.92 -4.65 -22.37
CA VAL A 134 16.48 -4.65 -20.96
C VAL A 134 15.03 -4.16 -20.86
N ARG A 135 14.65 -3.08 -21.55
CA ARG A 135 13.26 -2.59 -21.57
C ARG A 135 12.28 -3.64 -22.09
N GLN A 136 12.62 -4.32 -23.18
CA GLN A 136 11.78 -5.38 -23.74
C GLN A 136 11.66 -6.57 -22.79
N TYR A 137 12.77 -7.00 -22.19
CA TYR A 137 12.81 -8.11 -21.25
C TYR A 137 12.01 -7.80 -19.99
N THR A 138 12.20 -6.62 -19.39
CA THR A 138 11.39 -6.14 -18.25
C THR A 138 9.91 -6.16 -18.57
N GLY A 139 9.49 -5.65 -19.74
CA GLY A 139 8.09 -5.69 -20.16
C GLY A 139 7.51 -7.09 -20.32
N ILE A 140 8.30 -8.07 -20.77
CA ILE A 140 7.89 -9.49 -20.83
C ILE A 140 7.68 -10.03 -19.42
N LEU A 141 8.63 -9.81 -18.51
CA LEU A 141 8.55 -10.29 -17.14
C LEU A 141 7.42 -9.63 -16.36
N GLN A 142 7.16 -8.33 -16.57
CA GLN A 142 6.01 -7.62 -16.01
C GLN A 142 4.69 -8.30 -16.38
N ARG A 143 4.51 -8.69 -17.65
CA ARG A 143 3.32 -9.43 -18.09
C ARG A 143 3.22 -10.81 -17.44
N GLN A 144 4.34 -11.51 -17.28
CA GLN A 144 4.37 -12.82 -16.59
C GLN A 144 4.01 -12.69 -15.11
N ALA A 145 4.57 -11.71 -14.41
CA ALA A 145 4.27 -11.43 -13.01
C ALA A 145 2.78 -11.07 -12.85
N ALA A 146 2.29 -10.13 -13.66
CA ALA A 146 0.89 -9.71 -13.63
C ALA A 146 -0.10 -10.84 -13.96
N ALA A 147 0.26 -11.82 -14.80
CA ALA A 147 -0.60 -12.97 -15.10
C ALA A 147 -0.60 -14.03 -13.98
N SER A 148 0.50 -14.12 -13.23
CA SER A 148 0.71 -15.12 -12.18
C SER A 148 0.24 -14.64 -10.81
N ASP A 149 0.22 -13.33 -10.58
CA ASP A 149 -0.21 -12.71 -9.34
C ASP A 149 -1.74 -12.67 -9.23
N LYS A 150 -2.30 -13.43 -8.29
CA LYS A 150 -3.75 -13.57 -8.09
C LYS A 150 -4.32 -12.57 -7.08
N SER A 151 -3.51 -12.03 -6.16
CA SER A 151 -3.91 -10.99 -5.21
C SER A 151 -3.87 -9.58 -5.82
N ARG A 152 -3.34 -9.44 -7.04
CA ARG A 152 -3.20 -8.15 -7.75
C ARG A 152 -4.48 -7.32 -7.92
N TRP A 153 -5.67 -7.90 -7.70
CA TRP A 153 -6.94 -7.18 -7.76
C TRP A 153 -6.92 -5.95 -6.83
N ILE A 154 -6.25 -6.06 -5.68
CA ILE A 154 -6.21 -5.02 -4.66
C ILE A 154 -5.43 -3.78 -5.12
N ARG A 155 -4.52 -3.91 -6.09
CA ARG A 155 -3.70 -2.80 -6.61
C ARG A 155 -4.49 -1.73 -7.36
N GLN A 156 -5.74 -2.00 -7.68
CA GLN A 156 -6.66 -1.08 -8.36
C GLN A 156 -7.97 -0.92 -7.58
N ALA A 157 -8.03 -1.48 -6.37
CA ALA A 157 -9.25 -1.49 -5.57
C ALA A 157 -9.42 -0.16 -4.84
N ARG A 158 -10.64 0.37 -4.89
CA ARG A 158 -11.07 1.45 -4.01
C ARG A 158 -11.75 0.81 -2.80
N ILE A 159 -11.17 1.02 -1.63
CA ILE A 159 -11.48 0.34 -0.38
C ILE A 159 -12.26 1.30 0.53
N TYR A 160 -13.46 0.89 0.92
CA TYR A 160 -14.28 1.63 1.88
C TYR A 160 -14.13 0.99 3.26
N GLU A 161 -13.50 1.71 4.18
CA GLU A 161 -13.26 1.24 5.54
C GLU A 161 -14.43 1.57 6.46
N ILE A 162 -14.81 0.61 7.30
CA ILE A 162 -15.96 0.68 8.20
C ILE A 162 -15.49 0.30 9.60
N PHE A 163 -15.76 1.18 10.57
CA PHE A 163 -15.69 0.84 11.98
C PHE A 163 -17.09 0.55 12.55
N PRO A 164 -17.50 -0.71 12.72
CA PRO A 164 -18.87 -1.08 13.08
C PRO A 164 -19.38 -0.41 14.36
N ARG A 165 -18.51 -0.22 15.36
CA ARG A 165 -18.85 0.38 16.65
C ARG A 165 -19.33 1.83 16.51
N ALA A 166 -18.83 2.57 15.51
CA ALA A 166 -19.10 3.98 15.32
C ALA A 166 -19.97 4.30 14.09
N TYR A 167 -20.12 3.37 13.13
CA TYR A 167 -20.71 3.62 11.82
C TYR A 167 -22.19 4.09 11.84
N THR A 168 -22.93 3.86 12.92
CA THR A 168 -24.33 4.29 13.10
C THR A 168 -25.23 3.95 11.89
N LEU A 169 -25.42 2.65 11.60
CA LEU A 169 -26.13 2.19 10.40
C LEU A 169 -27.53 2.78 10.23
N ALA A 170 -28.31 2.87 11.32
CA ALA A 170 -29.62 3.51 11.32
C ALA A 170 -29.57 5.00 10.95
N GLY A 171 -28.55 5.71 11.42
CA GLY A 171 -28.33 7.13 11.10
C GLY A 171 -27.98 7.32 9.62
N ARG A 172 -27.14 6.45 9.06
CA ARG A 172 -26.79 6.47 7.63
C ARG A 172 -28.03 6.26 6.76
N ARG A 173 -28.84 5.25 7.09
CA ARG A 173 -30.10 4.97 6.39
C ARG A 173 -31.06 6.15 6.47
N ALA A 174 -31.21 6.77 7.64
CA ALA A 174 -32.05 7.95 7.80
C ALA A 174 -31.58 9.13 6.94
N ALA A 175 -30.27 9.38 6.86
CA ALA A 175 -29.69 10.41 5.96
C ALA A 175 -29.97 10.12 4.47
N LEU A 176 -30.14 8.84 4.11
CA LEU A 176 -30.56 8.38 2.79
C LEU A 176 -32.09 8.25 2.63
N GLY A 177 -32.89 8.66 3.60
CA GLY A 177 -34.36 8.56 3.57
C GLY A 177 -34.90 7.12 3.67
N ARG A 178 -34.10 6.19 4.21
CA ARG A 178 -34.44 4.76 4.37
C ARG A 178 -34.82 4.42 5.82
N PRO A 179 -35.62 3.37 6.06
CA PRO A 179 -35.95 2.91 7.41
C PRO A 179 -34.70 2.53 8.21
N ALA A 180 -34.75 2.70 9.55
CA ALA A 180 -33.60 2.50 10.44
C ALA A 180 -32.99 1.10 10.40
N GLY A 181 -33.79 0.06 10.12
CA GLY A 181 -33.36 -1.34 10.12
C GLY A 181 -34.12 -2.21 11.10
N SER A 182 -33.56 -3.39 11.37
CA SER A 182 -34.13 -4.40 12.26
C SER A 182 -33.67 -4.26 13.72
N GLY A 183 -32.66 -3.43 14.00
CA GLY A 183 -32.05 -3.30 15.33
C GLY A 183 -31.28 -4.54 15.79
N ARG A 184 -31.08 -5.51 14.89
CA ARG A 184 -30.22 -6.68 15.13
C ARG A 184 -28.74 -6.27 15.20
N PRO A 185 -27.85 -7.15 15.71
CA PRO A 185 -26.40 -6.89 15.67
C PRO A 185 -25.91 -6.53 14.28
N PHE A 186 -24.80 -5.77 14.23
CA PHE A 186 -24.33 -5.08 13.03
C PHE A 186 -24.34 -5.95 11.76
N PHE A 187 -23.70 -7.11 11.75
CA PHE A 187 -23.61 -7.95 10.54
C PHE A 187 -24.93 -8.60 10.13
N ALA A 188 -25.83 -8.83 11.10
CA ALA A 188 -27.18 -9.34 10.83
C ALA A 188 -28.07 -8.24 10.23
N ASP A 189 -27.88 -6.99 10.65
CA ASP A 189 -28.66 -5.85 10.18
C ASP A 189 -28.10 -5.22 8.90
N PHE A 190 -26.78 -5.32 8.63
CA PHE A 190 -26.14 -4.77 7.44
C PHE A 190 -26.60 -5.51 6.17
N GLY A 191 -27.51 -4.87 5.43
CA GLY A 191 -28.24 -5.47 4.33
C GLY A 191 -27.59 -5.23 2.96
N ALA A 192 -28.16 -5.88 1.93
CA ALA A 192 -27.71 -5.72 0.55
C ALA A 192 -27.75 -4.25 0.09
N ALA A 193 -28.83 -3.52 0.41
CA ALA A 193 -28.96 -2.12 0.04
C ALA A 193 -27.89 -1.20 0.67
N ASP A 194 -27.34 -1.54 1.84
CA ASP A 194 -26.26 -0.75 2.44
C ASP A 194 -24.91 -0.97 1.72
N LEU A 195 -24.70 -2.19 1.20
CA LEU A 195 -23.57 -2.53 0.35
C LEU A 195 -23.73 -1.97 -1.07
N GLU A 196 -24.95 -1.94 -1.61
CA GLU A 196 -25.28 -1.30 -2.88
C GLU A 196 -24.95 0.20 -2.84
N ASP A 197 -25.23 0.89 -1.73
CA ASP A 197 -24.82 2.29 -1.56
C ASP A 197 -23.30 2.44 -1.71
N ILE A 198 -22.51 1.57 -1.07
CA ILE A 198 -21.04 1.58 -1.14
C ILE A 198 -20.57 1.28 -2.56
N GLN A 199 -21.11 0.23 -3.18
CA GLN A 199 -20.78 -0.15 -4.55
C GLN A 199 -21.11 0.97 -5.55
N SER A 200 -22.23 1.67 -5.36
CA SER A 200 -22.68 2.76 -6.25
C SER A 200 -21.77 4.00 -6.18
N MET A 201 -21.03 4.19 -5.09
CA MET A 201 -19.98 5.21 -4.97
C MET A 201 -18.69 4.81 -5.74
N GLY A 202 -18.64 3.60 -6.29
CA GLY A 202 -17.55 3.09 -7.10
C GLY A 202 -16.43 2.46 -6.29
N PHE A 203 -16.74 1.94 -5.09
CA PHE A 203 -15.83 1.12 -4.28
C PHE A 203 -15.86 -0.34 -4.75
N ASP A 204 -14.70 -0.99 -4.70
CA ASP A 204 -14.51 -2.37 -5.14
C ASP A 204 -14.34 -3.34 -3.94
N ALA A 205 -14.08 -2.80 -2.74
CA ALA A 205 -13.91 -3.57 -1.52
C ALA A 205 -14.43 -2.82 -0.29
N VAL A 206 -14.83 -3.60 0.73
CA VAL A 206 -15.08 -3.11 2.08
C VAL A 206 -14.02 -3.66 3.03
N TRP A 207 -13.43 -2.79 3.83
CA TRP A 207 -12.59 -3.19 4.96
C TRP A 207 -13.37 -2.96 6.25
N VAL A 208 -13.60 -4.03 7.02
CA VAL A 208 -14.28 -3.93 8.31
C VAL A 208 -13.28 -4.10 9.44
N MET A 209 -13.06 -3.03 10.20
CA MET A 209 -12.12 -3.02 11.32
C MET A 209 -12.78 -3.37 12.66
N GLY A 210 -11.97 -3.76 13.65
CA GLY A 210 -12.43 -3.92 15.04
C GLY A 210 -13.46 -5.04 15.24
N ILE A 211 -13.30 -6.15 14.53
CA ILE A 211 -14.27 -7.27 14.54
C ILE A 211 -14.02 -8.31 15.63
N PHE A 212 -12.91 -8.21 16.37
CA PHE A 212 -12.53 -9.18 17.40
C PHE A 212 -13.05 -8.76 18.79
N PRO A 213 -13.24 -9.71 19.73
CA PRO A 213 -13.52 -9.39 21.11
C PRO A 213 -12.39 -8.56 21.74
N ILE A 214 -12.76 -7.55 22.53
CA ILE A 214 -11.84 -6.63 23.19
C ILE A 214 -11.60 -7.11 24.63
N GLY A 215 -10.35 -7.01 25.12
CA GLY A 215 -10.01 -7.30 26.52
C GLY A 215 -10.58 -6.27 27.49
N GLU A 216 -10.77 -6.65 28.75
CA GLU A 216 -11.36 -5.82 29.82
C GLU A 216 -10.32 -5.31 30.81
N ARG A 217 -9.27 -6.10 31.07
CA ARG A 217 -8.17 -5.69 31.95
C ARG A 217 -7.35 -4.59 31.29
N ASN A 218 -7.08 -3.54 32.08
CA ASN A 218 -6.29 -2.37 31.69
C ASN A 218 -6.85 -1.63 30.48
N GLN A 219 -8.16 -1.73 30.21
CA GLN A 219 -8.80 -1.02 29.10
C GLN A 219 -8.40 0.46 29.06
N SER A 220 -8.01 0.91 27.88
CA SER A 220 -7.83 2.31 27.57
C SER A 220 -9.19 3.01 27.43
N GLY A 221 -9.23 4.29 27.83
CA GLY A 221 -10.41 5.14 27.65
C GLY A 221 -11.59 4.86 28.59
N THR A 222 -12.76 5.38 28.22
CA THR A 222 -14.01 5.29 28.99
C THR A 222 -15.08 4.45 28.28
N GLY A 223 -14.70 3.80 27.17
CA GLY A 223 -15.62 3.42 26.10
C GLY A 223 -15.47 2.03 25.49
N GLY A 224 -15.25 1.00 26.31
CA GLY A 224 -15.15 -0.39 25.83
C GLY A 224 -13.79 -0.77 25.22
N GLY A 225 -12.74 0.02 25.48
CA GLY A 225 -11.36 -0.28 25.11
C GLY A 225 -11.00 -0.05 23.64
N SER A 226 -9.70 -0.10 23.37
CA SER A 226 -9.16 -0.13 22.00
C SER A 226 -9.60 -1.41 21.26
N PRO A 227 -10.08 -1.32 20.01
CA PRO A 227 -10.37 -2.52 19.19
C PRO A 227 -9.13 -3.39 18.93
N TYR A 228 -7.93 -2.88 19.18
CA TYR A 228 -6.66 -3.57 18.97
C TYR A 228 -6.09 -4.21 20.25
N SER A 229 -6.73 -4.00 21.41
CA SER A 229 -6.51 -4.82 22.61
C SER A 229 -7.33 -6.11 22.50
N ILE A 230 -6.91 -7.01 21.60
CA ILE A 230 -7.69 -8.19 21.21
C ILE A 230 -7.62 -9.29 22.26
N ARG A 231 -8.77 -9.82 22.64
CA ARG A 231 -8.90 -10.97 23.55
C ARG A 231 -8.81 -12.32 22.82
N ASP A 232 -9.33 -12.40 21.61
CA ASP A 232 -9.38 -13.64 20.84
C ASP A 232 -9.36 -13.36 19.34
N HIS A 233 -8.24 -13.65 18.68
CA HIS A 233 -8.09 -13.50 17.23
C HIS A 233 -8.86 -14.54 16.43
N GLU A 234 -9.43 -15.59 17.04
CA GLU A 234 -10.14 -16.66 16.34
C GLU A 234 -11.65 -16.46 16.25
N SER A 235 -12.21 -15.63 17.13
CA SER A 235 -13.66 -15.43 17.24
C SER A 235 -14.09 -14.03 16.82
N LEU A 236 -15.33 -13.95 16.36
CA LEU A 236 -16.00 -12.69 16.08
C LEU A 236 -16.47 -12.06 17.40
N ASN A 237 -16.39 -10.74 17.51
CA ASN A 237 -16.98 -10.00 18.62
C ASN A 237 -18.49 -10.25 18.67
N PRO A 238 -19.02 -10.86 19.75
CA PRO A 238 -20.43 -11.24 19.83
C PRO A 238 -21.38 -10.03 19.83
N ALA A 239 -20.88 -8.82 20.12
CA ALA A 239 -21.67 -7.59 20.01
C ALA A 239 -22.00 -7.22 18.54
N LEU A 240 -21.23 -7.75 17.57
CA LEU A 240 -21.42 -7.46 16.14
C LEU A 240 -22.29 -8.51 15.43
N GLY A 241 -22.55 -9.65 16.06
CA GLY A 241 -23.38 -10.73 15.53
C GLY A 241 -22.76 -12.11 15.74
N THR A 242 -23.35 -13.10 15.07
CA THR A 242 -22.83 -14.47 15.03
C THR A 242 -21.83 -14.67 13.87
N PRO A 243 -20.99 -15.71 13.90
CA PRO A 243 -20.18 -16.09 12.74
C PRO A 243 -21.02 -16.28 11.46
N GLU A 244 -22.24 -16.80 11.57
CA GLU A 244 -23.17 -16.97 10.46
C GLU A 244 -23.64 -15.62 9.90
N ASP A 245 -23.89 -14.63 10.76
CA ASP A 245 -24.24 -13.27 10.32
C ASP A 245 -23.09 -12.63 9.55
N PHE A 246 -21.85 -12.79 10.03
CA PHE A 246 -20.66 -12.28 9.36
C PHE A 246 -20.43 -12.98 8.01
N LYS A 247 -20.56 -14.30 7.95
CA LYS A 247 -20.52 -15.05 6.69
C LYS A 247 -21.60 -14.60 5.72
N GLY A 248 -22.79 -14.29 6.24
CA GLY A 248 -23.89 -13.70 5.48
C GLY A 248 -23.53 -12.33 4.90
N PHE A 249 -22.88 -11.46 5.69
CA PHE A 249 -22.36 -10.17 5.22
C PHE A 249 -21.36 -10.35 4.08
N VAL A 250 -20.37 -11.24 4.24
CA VAL A 250 -19.38 -11.52 3.19
C VAL A 250 -20.06 -12.02 1.91
N SER A 251 -20.98 -12.97 2.03
CA SER A 251 -21.72 -13.51 0.88
C SER A 251 -22.51 -12.44 0.13
N ARG A 252 -23.11 -11.47 0.85
CA ARG A 252 -23.82 -10.34 0.23
C ARG A 252 -22.88 -9.37 -0.46
N ALA A 253 -21.70 -9.11 0.10
CA ALA A 253 -20.68 -8.27 -0.52
C ALA A 253 -20.20 -8.90 -1.84
N HIS A 254 -19.87 -10.19 -1.82
CA HIS A 254 -19.46 -10.93 -3.02
C HIS A 254 -20.53 -10.97 -4.10
N ALA A 255 -21.81 -11.10 -3.73
CA ALA A 255 -22.92 -11.06 -4.68
C ALA A 255 -23.02 -9.73 -5.44
N LEU A 256 -22.48 -8.65 -4.89
CA LEU A 256 -22.38 -7.32 -5.51
C LEU A 256 -21.03 -7.06 -6.19
N GLY A 257 -20.12 -8.03 -6.17
CA GLY A 257 -18.75 -7.90 -6.68
C GLY A 257 -17.79 -7.17 -5.74
N LEU A 258 -18.22 -6.85 -4.52
CA LEU A 258 -17.35 -6.26 -3.50
C LEU A 258 -16.48 -7.33 -2.84
N LYS A 259 -15.21 -7.02 -2.64
CA LYS A 259 -14.26 -7.81 -1.85
C LYS A 259 -14.35 -7.46 -0.36
N VAL A 260 -14.03 -8.40 0.53
CA VAL A 260 -14.04 -8.16 1.99
C VAL A 260 -12.66 -8.32 2.61
N ILE A 261 -12.24 -7.28 3.32
CA ILE A 261 -10.97 -7.17 4.04
C ILE A 261 -11.25 -6.99 5.53
N VAL A 262 -10.41 -7.56 6.39
CA VAL A 262 -10.47 -7.35 7.84
C VAL A 262 -9.09 -6.99 8.39
N ASP A 263 -9.04 -6.46 9.61
CA ASP A 263 -7.79 -6.29 10.32
C ASP A 263 -7.16 -7.62 10.72
N PHE A 264 -5.84 -7.63 10.71
CA PHE A 264 -4.99 -8.54 11.44
C PHE A 264 -4.04 -7.70 12.29
N VAL A 265 -4.13 -7.83 13.62
CA VAL A 265 -3.28 -7.10 14.58
C VAL A 265 -2.28 -8.09 15.19
N PRO A 266 -1.08 -8.22 14.60
CA PRO A 266 -0.08 -9.22 14.98
C PRO A 266 0.76 -8.84 16.21
N ASN A 267 1.06 -7.56 16.42
CA ASN A 267 2.12 -7.14 17.35
C ASN A 267 1.79 -7.42 18.82
N HIS A 268 0.52 -7.39 19.21
CA HIS A 268 0.14 -7.56 20.62
C HIS A 268 -1.28 -8.10 20.78
N THR A 269 -1.60 -8.56 21.98
CA THR A 269 -2.97 -8.97 22.38
C THR A 269 -3.37 -8.28 23.68
N SER A 270 -4.60 -8.39 24.15
CA SER A 270 -4.98 -7.91 25.50
C SER A 270 -4.42 -8.80 26.61
N MET A 271 -4.44 -8.30 27.85
CA MET A 271 -4.15 -9.14 29.01
C MET A 271 -5.12 -10.33 29.17
N ASP A 272 -6.34 -10.22 28.64
CA ASP A 272 -7.36 -11.29 28.66
C ASP A 272 -7.24 -12.30 27.52
N SER A 273 -6.14 -12.20 26.75
CA SER A 273 -5.89 -13.03 25.58
C SER A 273 -5.97 -14.52 25.89
N ARG A 274 -6.70 -15.24 25.04
CA ARG A 274 -6.73 -16.71 25.06
C ARG A 274 -5.35 -17.31 24.79
N LEU A 275 -4.55 -16.66 23.94
CA LEU A 275 -3.16 -17.05 23.70
C LEU A 275 -2.35 -16.91 24.98
N LEU A 276 -2.49 -15.81 25.72
CA LEU A 276 -1.76 -15.63 26.98
C LEU A 276 -2.17 -16.65 28.04
N ALA A 277 -3.47 -16.94 28.14
CA ALA A 277 -3.98 -17.91 29.11
C ALA A 277 -3.52 -19.36 28.82
N GLY A 278 -3.45 -19.74 27.54
CA GLY A 278 -3.06 -21.11 27.12
C GLY A 278 -1.55 -21.30 26.91
N HIS A 279 -0.88 -20.25 26.44
CA HIS A 279 0.50 -20.26 25.95
C HIS A 279 1.28 -19.02 26.42
N PRO A 280 1.53 -18.86 27.73
CA PRO A 280 2.30 -17.72 28.24
C PRO A 280 3.73 -17.66 27.68
N GLU A 281 4.28 -18.78 27.17
CA GLU A 281 5.56 -18.83 26.46
C GLU A 281 5.55 -18.06 25.13
N TYR A 282 4.38 -17.75 24.55
CA TYR A 282 4.27 -16.95 23.33
C TYR A 282 4.33 -15.44 23.59
N PHE A 283 4.63 -15.03 24.81
CA PHE A 283 4.72 -13.64 25.22
C PHE A 283 6.10 -13.34 25.73
N LEU A 284 6.56 -12.10 25.52
CA LEU A 284 7.77 -11.62 26.18
C LEU A 284 7.48 -11.56 27.68
N HIS A 285 8.17 -12.40 28.44
CA HIS A 285 7.84 -12.65 29.84
C HIS A 285 9.08 -12.72 30.75
N ALA A 286 8.84 -12.54 32.04
CA ALA A 286 9.82 -12.72 33.10
C ALA A 286 9.23 -13.57 34.23
N ARG A 287 10.12 -14.29 34.93
CA ARG A 287 9.77 -15.14 36.10
C ARG A 287 10.08 -14.49 37.44
N THR A 288 10.66 -13.30 37.41
CA THR A 288 10.91 -12.43 38.56
C THR A 288 10.42 -11.04 38.22
N GLU A 289 10.01 -10.27 39.23
CA GLU A 289 9.53 -8.90 39.04
C GLU A 289 10.60 -8.07 38.33
N PRO A 290 10.33 -7.60 37.10
CA PRO A 290 11.30 -6.80 36.38
C PRO A 290 11.43 -5.42 37.03
N SER A 291 12.65 -4.88 37.02
CA SER A 291 12.85 -3.46 37.35
C SER A 291 12.44 -2.59 36.17
N GLY A 292 11.65 -1.55 36.41
CA GLY A 292 11.26 -0.56 35.40
C GLY A 292 9.84 -0.72 34.87
N GLU A 293 9.42 0.24 34.05
CA GLU A 293 8.06 0.31 33.50
C GLU A 293 7.85 -0.67 32.33
N GLY A 294 6.59 -0.83 31.90
CA GLY A 294 6.23 -1.61 30.71
C GLY A 294 6.03 -3.11 30.98
N TRP A 295 5.53 -3.48 32.16
CA TRP A 295 5.23 -4.86 32.53
C TRP A 295 3.89 -4.97 33.27
N PHE A 296 3.13 -6.00 32.94
CA PHE A 296 1.96 -6.42 33.72
C PHE A 296 2.30 -7.64 34.57
N ALA A 297 1.76 -7.68 35.79
CA ALA A 297 1.62 -8.94 36.51
C ALA A 297 0.53 -9.79 35.83
N ALA A 298 0.90 -10.94 35.28
CA ALA A 298 -0.01 -11.86 34.59
C ALA A 298 -0.45 -13.05 35.46
N GLY A 299 0.21 -13.26 36.59
CA GLY A 299 -0.08 -14.31 37.56
C GLY A 299 1.05 -14.47 38.57
N PRO A 300 0.95 -15.43 39.50
CA PRO A 300 2.01 -15.68 40.48
C PRO A 300 3.34 -15.99 39.80
N GLY A 301 4.34 -15.12 39.99
CA GLY A 301 5.68 -15.30 39.41
C GLY A 301 5.73 -15.18 37.88
N LEU A 302 4.76 -14.52 37.25
CA LEU A 302 4.74 -14.27 35.81
C LEU A 302 4.46 -12.79 35.53
N TRP A 303 5.39 -12.16 34.83
CA TRP A 303 5.23 -10.81 34.30
C TRP A 303 5.31 -10.86 32.79
N VAL A 304 4.47 -10.08 32.10
CA VAL A 304 4.47 -9.97 30.63
C VAL A 304 4.68 -8.54 30.21
N ARG A 305 5.43 -8.34 29.13
CA ARG A 305 5.78 -7.03 28.62
C ARG A 305 4.55 -6.34 28.03
N HIS A 306 4.44 -5.02 28.20
CA HIS A 306 3.46 -4.23 27.46
C HIS A 306 3.79 -4.30 25.96
N GLY A 307 2.76 -4.31 25.12
CA GLY A 307 2.90 -4.09 23.69
C GLY A 307 3.61 -2.77 23.42
N GLY A 308 4.45 -2.70 22.41
CA GLY A 308 5.19 -1.47 22.14
C GLY A 308 5.81 -1.36 20.77
N PHE A 309 6.40 -0.20 20.54
CA PHE A 309 7.12 0.16 19.31
C PHE A 309 8.32 1.04 19.65
N SER A 310 9.37 0.99 18.82
CA SER A 310 10.58 1.80 19.04
C SER A 310 10.53 3.12 18.26
N VAL A 311 10.89 4.22 18.93
CA VAL A 311 11.09 5.54 18.32
C VAL A 311 12.42 6.09 18.82
N PHE A 312 13.34 6.39 17.91
CA PHE A 312 14.68 6.90 18.22
C PHE A 312 15.44 6.09 19.28
N GLY A 313 15.29 4.76 19.26
CA GLY A 313 15.97 3.84 20.18
C GLY A 313 15.32 3.71 21.57
N SER A 314 14.17 4.36 21.80
CA SER A 314 13.36 4.19 23.02
C SER A 314 12.07 3.47 22.71
N VAL A 315 11.67 2.51 23.55
CA VAL A 315 10.41 1.79 23.40
C VAL A 315 9.28 2.60 24.04
N SER A 316 8.25 2.88 23.24
CA SER A 316 6.96 3.40 23.71
C SER A 316 5.99 2.24 23.89
N PHE A 317 5.17 2.30 24.94
CA PHE A 317 4.27 1.19 25.31
C PHE A 317 2.79 1.56 25.14
N TRP A 318 2.01 0.59 24.69
CA TRP A 318 0.56 0.57 24.81
C TRP A 318 0.19 -0.12 26.12
N ASN A 319 -0.32 0.66 27.07
CA ASN A 319 -0.57 0.22 28.45
C ASN A 319 -1.83 -0.64 28.64
N ASP A 320 -2.46 -1.08 27.55
CA ASP A 320 -3.61 -1.96 27.51
C ASP A 320 -3.36 -3.25 26.72
N THR A 321 -2.12 -3.52 26.28
CA THR A 321 -1.78 -4.67 25.43
C THR A 321 -0.54 -5.41 25.93
N ALA A 322 -0.53 -6.74 25.82
CA ALA A 322 0.58 -7.64 26.12
C ALA A 322 1.32 -8.05 24.83
N GLN A 323 2.64 -7.91 24.85
CA GLN A 323 3.52 -8.15 23.70
C GLN A 323 3.72 -9.64 23.44
N VAL A 324 3.40 -10.08 22.23
CA VAL A 324 3.70 -11.45 21.77
C VAL A 324 5.19 -11.58 21.40
N ASP A 325 5.74 -12.78 21.43
CA ASP A 325 7.15 -13.09 21.14
C ASP A 325 7.32 -13.84 19.82
N TYR A 326 7.58 -13.10 18.73
CA TYR A 326 7.82 -13.70 17.41
C TYR A 326 9.18 -14.41 17.29
N SER A 327 10.02 -14.49 18.32
CA SER A 327 11.14 -15.45 18.31
C SER A 327 10.64 -16.90 18.43
N GLN A 328 9.43 -17.11 18.95
CA GLN A 328 8.81 -18.43 19.10
C GLN A 328 8.20 -18.94 17.78
N GLU A 329 8.74 -20.02 17.23
CA GLU A 329 8.16 -20.64 16.04
C GLU A 329 6.73 -21.17 16.26
N GLY A 330 6.39 -21.53 17.50
CA GLY A 330 5.04 -21.96 17.88
C GLY A 330 4.00 -20.87 17.62
N LEU A 331 4.27 -19.65 18.10
CA LEU A 331 3.44 -18.48 17.85
C LEU A 331 3.30 -18.20 16.35
N ARG A 332 4.42 -18.21 15.59
CA ARG A 332 4.38 -17.95 14.14
C ARG A 332 3.45 -18.91 13.40
N ARG A 333 3.52 -20.20 13.73
CA ARG A 333 2.62 -21.22 13.16
C ARG A 333 1.17 -20.97 13.55
N GLU A 334 0.94 -20.59 14.80
CA GLU A 334 -0.41 -20.35 15.32
C GLU A 334 -1.05 -19.12 14.68
N MET A 335 -0.35 -17.98 14.63
CA MET A 335 -0.85 -16.77 13.96
C MET A 335 -1.12 -17.00 12.46
N SER A 336 -0.24 -17.77 11.79
CA SER A 336 -0.45 -18.16 10.38
C SER A 336 -1.68 -19.08 10.21
N ARG A 337 -1.92 -19.99 11.16
CA ARG A 337 -3.13 -20.84 11.19
C ARG A 337 -4.39 -19.98 11.37
N ILE A 338 -4.36 -19.04 12.30
CA ILE A 338 -5.49 -18.14 12.58
C ILE A 338 -5.88 -17.39 11.31
N VAL A 339 -4.93 -16.71 10.64
CA VAL A 339 -5.20 -15.97 9.39
C VAL A 339 -5.81 -16.89 8.32
N ARG A 340 -5.22 -18.07 8.08
CA ARG A 340 -5.79 -19.04 7.12
C ARG A 340 -7.20 -19.50 7.48
N SER A 341 -7.48 -19.69 8.77
CA SER A 341 -8.80 -20.11 9.24
C SER A 341 -9.89 -19.07 8.96
N TRP A 342 -9.54 -17.77 8.92
CA TRP A 342 -10.50 -16.72 8.58
C TRP A 342 -10.85 -16.74 7.10
N VAL A 343 -9.86 -16.96 6.23
CA VAL A 343 -10.11 -17.18 4.79
C VAL A 343 -10.98 -18.42 4.60
N GLU A 344 -10.64 -19.53 5.24
CA GLU A 344 -11.39 -20.80 5.12
C GLU A 344 -12.85 -20.70 5.59
N ARG A 345 -13.09 -20.07 6.76
CA ARG A 345 -14.42 -20.05 7.38
C ARG A 345 -15.36 -19.03 6.72
N PHE A 346 -14.81 -17.89 6.32
CA PHE A 346 -15.60 -16.71 5.95
C PHE A 346 -15.38 -16.25 4.52
N ASP A 347 -14.47 -16.85 3.76
CA ASP A 347 -14.16 -16.48 2.37
C ASP A 347 -13.63 -15.04 2.25
N LEU A 348 -12.71 -14.66 3.16
CA LEU A 348 -12.12 -13.33 3.14
C LEU A 348 -11.14 -13.15 1.97
N ASP A 349 -11.19 -11.97 1.36
CA ASP A 349 -10.36 -11.63 0.21
C ASP A 349 -9.01 -11.02 0.62
N GLY A 350 -8.88 -10.51 1.84
CA GLY A 350 -7.60 -9.98 2.30
C GLY A 350 -7.57 -9.50 3.74
N PHE A 351 -6.38 -9.06 4.14
CA PHE A 351 -6.10 -8.55 5.48
C PHE A 351 -5.36 -7.22 5.42
N ARG A 352 -5.76 -6.28 6.28
CA ARG A 352 -4.95 -5.12 6.66
C ARG A 352 -4.14 -5.49 7.89
N VAL A 353 -2.82 -5.43 7.78
CA VAL A 353 -1.90 -5.81 8.86
C VAL A 353 -1.48 -4.54 9.59
N ASP A 354 -1.93 -4.44 10.84
CA ASP A 354 -1.64 -3.34 11.76
C ASP A 354 -0.14 -3.29 12.07
N MET A 355 0.44 -2.10 11.98
CA MET A 355 1.84 -1.77 12.29
C MET A 355 2.82 -2.84 11.79
N ALA A 356 2.61 -3.33 10.56
CA ALA A 356 3.23 -4.54 10.01
C ALA A 356 4.76 -4.54 10.06
N TYR A 357 5.38 -3.35 10.00
CA TYR A 357 6.84 -3.20 10.07
C TYR A 357 7.42 -3.53 11.45
N LEU A 358 6.63 -3.49 12.53
CA LEU A 358 7.11 -3.83 13.88
C LEU A 358 7.50 -5.31 14.01
N ASP A 359 6.84 -6.18 13.25
CA ASP A 359 7.07 -7.63 13.29
C ASP A 359 8.13 -8.12 12.28
N LEU A 360 8.74 -7.21 11.52
CA LEU A 360 9.94 -7.53 10.75
C LEU A 360 11.04 -7.95 11.74
N ASN A 361 11.74 -9.04 11.44
CA ASN A 361 12.71 -9.63 12.38
C ASN A 361 13.74 -8.60 12.88
N ASP A 362 14.27 -7.76 11.98
CA ASP A 362 15.26 -6.73 12.35
C ASP A 362 14.69 -5.66 13.29
N ASN A 363 13.42 -5.27 13.11
CA ASN A 363 12.77 -4.29 13.99
C ASN A 363 12.42 -4.92 15.33
N PHE A 364 11.84 -6.11 15.30
CA PHE A 364 11.42 -6.85 16.49
C PHE A 364 12.63 -7.22 17.35
N GLY A 365 13.64 -7.84 16.76
CA GLY A 365 14.86 -8.28 17.44
C GLY A 365 15.62 -7.12 18.09
N ARG A 366 15.72 -5.97 17.42
CA ARG A 366 16.33 -4.76 18.00
C ARG A 366 15.47 -4.14 19.11
N THR A 367 14.15 -4.12 18.96
CA THR A 367 13.23 -3.50 19.93
C THR A 367 13.19 -4.29 21.23
N TRP A 368 13.21 -5.62 21.14
CA TRP A 368 12.99 -6.51 22.27
C TRP A 368 14.24 -7.25 22.75
N ASP A 369 15.39 -7.03 22.08
CA ASP A 369 16.67 -7.69 22.37
C ASP A 369 16.57 -9.22 22.37
N VAL A 370 15.96 -9.75 21.30
CA VAL A 370 15.76 -11.20 21.11
C VAL A 370 16.38 -11.67 19.79
N SER A 371 16.84 -12.92 19.78
CA SER A 371 17.34 -13.56 18.57
C SER A 371 16.18 -14.06 17.73
N MET A 372 16.11 -13.63 16.47
CA MET A 372 15.01 -13.95 15.57
C MET A 372 15.34 -15.16 14.67
N PRO A 373 14.34 -15.99 14.33
CA PRO A 373 14.45 -16.99 13.28
C PRO A 373 14.92 -16.38 11.94
N PRO A 374 15.66 -17.12 11.10
CA PRO A 374 16.21 -16.58 9.84
C PRO A 374 15.16 -16.14 8.81
N ARG A 375 13.96 -16.75 8.83
CA ARG A 375 12.88 -16.43 7.90
C ARG A 375 12.00 -15.35 8.49
N GLU A 376 11.53 -14.41 7.68
CA GLU A 376 10.56 -13.40 8.12
C GLU A 376 9.20 -14.04 8.46
N PHE A 377 8.59 -13.61 9.56
CA PHE A 377 7.26 -14.08 9.95
C PHE A 377 6.22 -13.68 8.91
N MET A 378 6.24 -12.43 8.45
CA MET A 378 5.29 -11.94 7.45
C MET A 378 5.44 -12.68 6.10
N GLU A 379 6.68 -12.94 5.67
CA GLU A 379 6.94 -13.74 4.46
C GLU A 379 6.39 -15.17 4.58
N GLN A 380 6.57 -15.80 5.74
CA GLN A 380 6.01 -17.10 6.04
C GLN A 380 4.48 -17.08 5.95
N LEU A 381 3.84 -16.18 6.70
CA LEU A 381 2.38 -16.06 6.79
C LEU A 381 1.74 -15.82 5.43
N ILE A 382 2.26 -14.86 4.66
CA ILE A 382 1.74 -14.50 3.34
C ILE A 382 1.93 -15.65 2.35
N THR A 383 3.13 -16.24 2.32
CA THR A 383 3.43 -17.33 1.39
C THR A 383 2.59 -18.56 1.65
N GLU A 384 2.45 -18.97 2.91
CA GLU A 384 1.64 -20.14 3.27
C GLU A 384 0.15 -19.89 3.06
N THR A 385 -0.34 -18.67 3.31
CA THR A 385 -1.74 -18.32 3.06
C THR A 385 -2.04 -18.38 1.57
N ARG A 386 -1.22 -17.75 0.72
CA ARG A 386 -1.43 -17.76 -0.74
C ARG A 386 -1.16 -19.12 -1.40
N ALA A 387 -0.43 -20.02 -0.74
CA ALA A 387 -0.31 -21.39 -1.20
C ALA A 387 -1.66 -22.14 -1.14
N ALA A 388 -2.49 -21.83 -0.13
CA ALA A 388 -3.84 -22.39 0.01
C ALA A 388 -4.92 -21.53 -0.68
N TYR A 389 -4.79 -20.21 -0.61
CA TYR A 389 -5.76 -19.21 -1.07
C TYR A 389 -5.08 -18.12 -1.90
N PRO A 390 -4.79 -18.38 -3.20
CA PRO A 390 -3.94 -17.51 -4.01
C PRO A 390 -4.42 -16.07 -4.19
N GLU A 391 -5.73 -15.83 -4.10
CA GLU A 391 -6.34 -14.50 -4.27
C GLU A 391 -6.26 -13.62 -3.01
N THR A 392 -5.86 -14.18 -1.86
CA THR A 392 -5.81 -13.44 -0.60
C THR A 392 -4.76 -12.33 -0.67
N ALA A 393 -5.23 -11.10 -0.49
CA ALA A 393 -4.43 -9.90 -0.52
C ALA A 393 -3.98 -9.46 0.88
N PHE A 394 -2.83 -8.80 0.95
CA PHE A 394 -2.27 -8.26 2.20
C PHE A 394 -1.85 -6.81 2.00
N MET A 395 -2.38 -5.92 2.83
CA MET A 395 -1.93 -4.53 2.91
C MET A 395 -1.21 -4.29 4.25
N ALA A 396 -0.07 -3.61 4.20
CA ALA A 396 0.70 -3.25 5.38
C ALA A 396 0.41 -1.80 5.79
N GLU A 397 0.01 -1.61 7.04
CA GLU A 397 0.28 -0.34 7.70
C GLU A 397 1.78 -0.26 8.00
N GLY A 398 2.50 0.43 7.12
CA GLY A 398 3.93 0.69 7.24
C GLY A 398 4.21 2.18 7.16
N TYR A 399 5.04 2.67 8.08
CA TYR A 399 5.53 4.05 8.12
C TYR A 399 7.02 4.15 7.79
N ASP A 400 7.67 3.01 7.57
CA ASP A 400 9.04 2.84 7.09
C ASP A 400 9.17 1.39 6.58
N ASN A 401 10.38 0.94 6.23
CA ASN A 401 10.69 -0.42 5.82
C ASN A 401 9.92 -0.89 4.58
N TRP A 402 9.71 0.03 3.63
CA TRP A 402 8.96 -0.26 2.42
C TRP A 402 9.51 -1.47 1.66
N ASP A 403 10.84 -1.53 1.51
CA ASP A 403 11.50 -2.55 0.70
C ASP A 403 11.45 -3.92 1.39
N GLU A 404 11.61 -3.98 2.72
CA GLU A 404 11.48 -5.22 3.52
C GLU A 404 10.04 -5.74 3.56
N LEU A 405 9.05 -4.86 3.73
CA LEU A 405 7.63 -5.22 3.64
C LEU A 405 7.28 -5.72 2.23
N SER A 406 7.76 -5.03 1.20
CA SER A 406 7.58 -5.47 -0.18
C SER A 406 8.24 -6.84 -0.44
N ALA A 407 9.39 -7.10 0.17
CA ALA A 407 10.07 -8.39 0.09
C ALA A 407 9.33 -9.53 0.80
N CYS A 408 8.64 -9.24 1.92
CA CYS A 408 7.74 -10.19 2.57
C CYS A 408 6.53 -10.58 1.71
N GLY A 409 6.21 -9.78 0.70
CA GLY A 409 5.20 -10.09 -0.30
C GLY A 409 3.86 -9.40 -0.10
N PHE A 410 3.81 -8.32 0.70
CA PHE A 410 2.66 -7.43 0.77
C PHE A 410 2.26 -6.92 -0.63
N ASP A 411 0.97 -6.74 -0.87
CA ASP A 411 0.48 -6.18 -2.14
C ASP A 411 0.47 -4.65 -2.10
N LEU A 412 0.10 -4.09 -0.95
CA LEU A 412 0.00 -2.66 -0.70
C LEU A 412 0.74 -2.27 0.56
N ILE A 413 1.30 -1.07 0.56
CA ILE A 413 1.85 -0.41 1.74
C ILE A 413 1.21 0.99 1.83
N TYR A 414 0.91 1.45 3.04
CA TYR A 414 0.33 2.78 3.26
C TYR A 414 1.16 3.88 2.59
N GLY A 415 0.48 4.82 1.93
CA GLY A 415 1.10 5.97 1.25
C GLY A 415 1.67 7.03 2.19
N LYS A 416 2.57 6.61 3.07
CA LYS A 416 3.29 7.42 4.06
C LYS A 416 4.76 7.60 3.70
N ASN A 417 5.39 8.61 4.28
CA ASN A 417 6.82 8.87 4.12
C ASN A 417 7.62 7.62 4.49
N ASN A 418 8.72 7.40 3.78
CA ASN A 418 9.69 6.35 4.10
C ASN A 418 11.07 7.01 4.04
N MET A 419 11.72 7.08 5.19
CA MET A 419 12.92 7.89 5.38
C MET A 419 14.16 7.04 5.67
N ASP A 420 14.00 5.72 5.87
CA ASP A 420 15.09 4.77 6.14
C ASP A 420 16.04 4.50 4.96
N ARG A 421 15.68 4.92 3.74
CA ARG A 421 16.46 4.61 2.53
C ARG A 421 17.15 5.83 1.89
N PRO A 422 18.32 5.66 1.26
CA PRO A 422 18.97 6.71 0.48
C PRO A 422 18.05 7.28 -0.60
N GLY A 423 17.83 8.60 -0.55
CA GLY A 423 16.92 9.31 -1.45
C GLY A 423 15.49 9.48 -0.92
N GLY A 424 15.08 8.71 0.10
CA GLY A 424 13.75 8.76 0.72
C GLY A 424 12.58 8.65 -0.28
N HIS A 425 11.35 8.74 0.22
CA HIS A 425 10.23 9.16 -0.62
C HIS A 425 9.20 9.96 0.15
N ALA A 426 8.58 10.92 -0.54
CA ALA A 426 7.40 11.61 -0.04
C ALA A 426 6.20 10.66 -0.12
N GLY A 427 5.59 10.36 1.02
CA GLY A 427 4.31 9.67 1.11
C GLY A 427 3.20 10.53 0.53
N TRP A 428 2.19 9.89 -0.07
CA TRP A 428 1.04 10.58 -0.62
C TRP A 428 0.33 11.45 0.43
N TYR A 429 -0.01 10.86 1.59
CA TYR A 429 -0.72 11.57 2.66
C TYR A 429 0.12 12.73 3.22
N ASP A 430 1.40 12.51 3.49
CA ASP A 430 2.28 13.54 4.06
C ASP A 430 2.52 14.68 3.07
N ALA A 431 2.64 14.38 1.77
CA ALA A 431 2.71 15.38 0.72
C ALA A 431 1.44 16.24 0.68
N LEU A 432 0.25 15.63 0.79
CA LEU A 432 -1.02 16.36 0.91
C LEU A 432 -1.04 17.26 2.16
N GLN A 433 -0.67 16.72 3.32
CA GLN A 433 -0.68 17.47 4.57
C GLN A 433 0.28 18.67 4.54
N SER A 434 1.46 18.50 3.92
CA SER A 434 2.48 19.54 3.81
C SER A 434 2.04 20.73 2.93
N ARG A 435 1.11 20.50 1.99
CA ARG A 435 0.75 21.43 0.89
C ARG A 435 1.94 21.91 0.06
N SER A 436 3.09 21.25 0.16
CA SER A 436 4.30 21.61 -0.58
C SER A 436 4.17 21.14 -2.03
N PRO A 437 4.16 22.04 -3.03
CA PRO A 437 4.08 21.65 -4.43
C PRO A 437 5.22 20.70 -4.83
N ALA A 438 6.40 20.87 -4.24
CA ALA A 438 7.55 19.99 -4.49
C ALA A 438 7.33 18.57 -3.98
N TRP A 439 6.81 18.42 -2.75
CA TRP A 439 6.53 17.11 -2.17
C TRP A 439 5.38 16.41 -2.89
N LEU A 440 4.35 17.16 -3.26
CA LEU A 440 3.23 16.64 -4.05
C LEU A 440 3.67 16.13 -5.42
N ARG A 441 4.57 16.86 -6.12
CA ARG A 441 5.14 16.35 -7.37
C ARG A 441 5.95 15.07 -7.17
N ALA A 442 6.77 15.01 -6.12
CA ALA A 442 7.52 13.80 -5.81
C ALA A 442 6.60 12.61 -5.50
N ALA A 443 5.51 12.83 -4.77
CA ALA A 443 4.50 11.80 -4.50
C ALA A 443 3.76 11.35 -5.78
N ILE A 444 3.41 12.28 -6.69
CA ILE A 444 2.80 11.95 -7.99
C ILE A 444 3.78 11.15 -8.87
N GLU A 445 5.05 11.53 -8.92
CA GLU A 445 6.08 10.78 -9.66
C GLU A 445 6.30 9.38 -9.09
N ARG A 446 6.17 9.23 -7.77
CA ARG A 446 6.19 7.91 -7.11
C ARG A 446 4.96 7.10 -7.45
N ALA A 447 3.76 7.68 -7.42
CA ALA A 447 2.53 7.01 -7.85
C ALA A 447 2.64 6.54 -9.32
N GLU A 448 3.21 7.36 -10.22
CA GLU A 448 3.48 6.95 -11.61
C GLU A 448 4.37 5.70 -11.66
N TYR A 449 5.45 5.67 -10.88
CA TYR A 449 6.36 4.54 -10.84
C TYR A 449 5.67 3.27 -10.31
N LEU A 450 5.00 3.37 -9.16
CA LEU A 450 4.40 2.21 -8.48
C LEU A 450 3.24 1.61 -9.29
N GLN A 451 2.46 2.45 -10.00
CA GLN A 451 1.44 1.99 -10.92
C GLN A 451 2.03 1.24 -12.13
N TRP A 452 3.20 1.65 -12.61
CA TRP A 452 3.89 1.00 -13.72
C TRP A 452 4.54 -0.33 -13.30
N GLN A 453 5.15 -0.37 -12.11
CA GLN A 453 5.76 -1.55 -11.49
C GLN A 453 4.78 -2.72 -11.33
N LYS A 454 5.30 -3.94 -11.39
CA LYS A 454 4.58 -5.22 -11.20
C LYS A 454 5.30 -6.18 -10.25
N GLY A 455 6.57 -5.92 -9.90
CA GLY A 455 7.38 -6.81 -9.06
C GLY A 455 7.24 -6.59 -7.55
N GLY A 456 7.15 -5.35 -7.08
CA GLY A 456 7.03 -5.01 -5.64
C GLY A 456 5.65 -4.48 -5.26
N SER A 457 5.45 -4.14 -3.98
CA SER A 457 4.22 -3.55 -3.45
C SER A 457 3.78 -2.29 -4.20
N ASP A 458 2.47 -2.06 -4.27
CA ASP A 458 1.89 -0.77 -4.64
C ASP A 458 1.65 0.12 -3.41
N MET A 459 1.23 1.36 -3.65
CA MET A 459 0.80 2.28 -2.62
C MET A 459 -0.71 2.18 -2.36
N LEU A 460 -1.10 2.22 -1.10
CA LEU A 460 -2.47 2.51 -0.69
C LEU A 460 -2.59 4.02 -0.45
N ASP A 461 -3.19 4.72 -1.41
CA ASP A 461 -3.38 6.17 -1.34
C ASP A 461 -4.60 6.51 -0.49
N PHE A 462 -4.48 7.48 0.41
CA PHE A 462 -5.60 7.93 1.23
C PHE A 462 -5.53 9.40 1.57
N ILE A 463 -6.71 9.96 1.84
CA ILE A 463 -6.89 11.31 2.38
C ILE A 463 -7.18 11.31 3.88
N GLY A 464 -7.42 10.13 4.45
CA GLY A 464 -7.46 9.89 5.88
C GLY A 464 -7.80 8.42 6.13
N ASN A 465 -7.55 7.97 7.35
CA ASN A 465 -7.81 6.63 7.84
C ASN A 465 -8.26 6.73 9.31
N HIS A 466 -8.32 5.60 10.04
CA HIS A 466 -8.72 5.60 11.45
C HIS A 466 -7.69 6.18 12.43
N ASP A 467 -6.41 6.30 12.07
CA ASP A 467 -5.36 6.84 12.97
C ASP A 467 -5.06 8.32 12.76
N GLU A 468 -5.34 8.81 11.56
CA GLU A 468 -5.08 10.18 11.17
C GLU A 468 -6.19 11.15 11.61
N ALA A 469 -5.81 12.43 11.65
CA ALA A 469 -6.79 13.49 11.78
C ALA A 469 -7.81 13.45 10.63
N SER A 470 -9.02 13.94 10.89
CA SER A 470 -10.03 14.11 9.83
C SER A 470 -9.44 14.91 8.65
N PRO A 471 -9.86 14.64 7.40
CA PRO A 471 -9.42 15.42 6.24
C PRO A 471 -9.61 16.94 6.42
N GLN A 472 -10.67 17.34 7.14
CA GLN A 472 -10.97 18.72 7.51
C GLN A 472 -9.84 19.35 8.32
N ARG A 473 -9.36 18.64 9.35
CA ARG A 473 -8.23 19.09 10.16
C ARG A 473 -6.90 19.00 9.41
N ALA A 474 -6.66 17.88 8.73
CA ALA A 474 -5.40 17.61 8.05
C ALA A 474 -5.14 18.61 6.91
N PHE A 475 -6.16 18.92 6.11
CA PHE A 475 -6.00 19.73 4.90
C PHE A 475 -6.63 21.11 4.98
N GLY A 476 -7.44 21.40 6.00
CA GLY A 476 -8.07 22.70 6.21
C GLY A 476 -8.76 23.24 4.95
N PRO A 477 -8.43 24.47 4.49
CA PRO A 477 -9.07 25.06 3.32
C PRO A 477 -8.78 24.30 2.00
N TRP A 478 -7.78 23.42 1.98
CA TRP A 478 -7.43 22.64 0.80
C TRP A 478 -8.09 21.26 0.74
N LEU A 479 -8.97 20.91 1.68
CA LEU A 479 -9.68 19.63 1.73
C LEU A 479 -10.21 19.17 0.37
N ARG A 480 -10.94 20.05 -0.33
CA ARG A 480 -11.57 19.69 -1.62
C ARG A 480 -10.52 19.42 -2.70
N GLY A 481 -9.45 20.21 -2.77
CA GLY A 481 -8.37 20.01 -3.73
C GLY A 481 -7.57 18.74 -3.47
N ALA A 482 -7.22 18.45 -2.21
CA ALA A 482 -6.55 17.22 -1.81
C ALA A 482 -7.40 15.97 -2.11
N SER A 483 -8.70 16.04 -1.79
CA SER A 483 -9.66 14.96 -2.04
C SER A 483 -9.87 14.71 -3.53
N PHE A 484 -10.04 15.77 -4.32
CA PHE A 484 -10.21 15.66 -5.77
C PHE A 484 -8.97 15.08 -6.44
N LEU A 485 -7.78 15.56 -6.07
CA LEU A 485 -6.51 15.06 -6.60
C LEU A 485 -6.31 13.57 -6.30
N THR A 486 -6.73 13.10 -5.13
CA THR A 486 -6.58 11.70 -4.72
C THR A 486 -7.64 10.79 -5.33
N LEU A 487 -8.91 11.19 -5.28
CA LEU A 487 -10.02 10.32 -5.71
C LEU A 487 -10.06 10.08 -7.22
N LEU A 488 -9.45 10.96 -8.03
CA LEU A 488 -9.28 10.76 -9.48
C LEU A 488 -7.98 9.99 -9.84
N LEU A 489 -7.09 9.73 -8.88
CA LEU A 489 -5.83 9.05 -9.12
C LEU A 489 -6.08 7.55 -9.42
N PRO A 490 -5.50 6.95 -10.47
CA PRO A 490 -5.58 5.51 -10.65
C PRO A 490 -4.69 4.79 -9.63
N GLY A 491 -5.12 3.61 -9.18
CA GLY A 491 -4.39 2.86 -8.15
C GLY A 491 -5.32 2.41 -7.03
N SER A 492 -4.73 1.89 -5.96
CA SER A 492 -5.47 1.51 -4.77
C SER A 492 -5.73 2.74 -3.91
N GLN A 493 -6.97 2.89 -3.45
CA GLN A 493 -7.39 4.01 -2.63
C GLN A 493 -8.09 3.51 -1.37
N LEU A 494 -7.84 4.17 -0.23
CA LEU A 494 -8.59 3.97 1.00
C LEU A 494 -9.44 5.21 1.31
N PHE A 495 -10.69 4.95 1.68
CA PHE A 495 -11.64 5.95 2.15
C PHE A 495 -12.29 5.44 3.44
N TYR A 496 -12.14 6.19 4.53
CA TYR A 496 -12.70 5.86 5.83
C TYR A 496 -14.13 6.36 5.95
N GLY A 497 -15.07 5.44 6.20
CA GLY A 497 -16.49 5.74 6.31
C GLY A 497 -16.77 6.69 7.47
N SER A 498 -17.33 7.85 7.12
CA SER A 498 -17.65 9.05 7.92
C SER A 498 -17.08 10.31 7.27
N GLN A 499 -15.98 10.17 6.52
CA GLN A 499 -15.31 11.28 5.83
C GLN A 499 -16.26 11.98 4.86
N GLU A 500 -17.15 11.22 4.20
CA GLU A 500 -18.14 11.75 3.28
C GLU A 500 -19.21 12.60 3.97
N ALA A 501 -19.50 12.33 5.25
CA ALA A 501 -20.42 13.16 6.04
C ALA A 501 -19.74 14.40 6.61
N GLY A 502 -18.42 14.53 6.43
CA GLY A 502 -17.60 15.53 7.09
C GLY A 502 -17.52 15.36 8.62
N PHE A 503 -17.78 14.15 9.11
CA PHE A 503 -17.85 13.88 10.53
C PHE A 503 -16.46 13.89 11.19
N ASP A 504 -16.37 14.52 12.36
CA ASP A 504 -15.13 14.61 13.12
C ASP A 504 -15.40 14.79 14.62
N ALA A 505 -15.19 13.74 15.40
CA ALA A 505 -15.37 13.75 16.85
C ALA A 505 -14.07 14.00 17.64
N GLY A 506 -12.91 13.99 16.97
CA GLY A 506 -11.61 14.17 17.62
C GLY A 506 -11.22 15.62 17.90
N GLY A 507 -10.02 15.81 18.44
CA GLY A 507 -9.35 17.12 18.48
C GLY A 507 -9.63 17.99 19.72
N GLY A 508 -10.38 17.51 20.71
CA GLY A 508 -10.48 18.15 22.03
C GLY A 508 -9.22 17.96 22.89
N ALA A 509 -8.99 18.84 23.86
CA ALA A 509 -7.89 18.69 24.82
C ALA A 509 -8.01 17.35 25.58
N GLY A 510 -7.00 16.49 25.46
CA GLY A 510 -6.98 15.15 26.06
C GLY A 510 -7.71 14.05 25.27
N GLN A 511 -8.15 14.34 24.04
CA GLN A 511 -8.73 13.34 23.13
C GLN A 511 -7.70 12.86 22.10
N GLU A 512 -7.91 11.66 21.56
CA GLU A 512 -7.11 11.17 20.44
C GLU A 512 -7.24 12.13 19.24
N PRO A 513 -6.17 12.27 18.43
CA PRO A 513 -6.19 13.14 17.25
C PRO A 513 -7.06 12.58 16.11
N LYS A 514 -7.59 11.37 16.27
CA LYS A 514 -8.37 10.59 15.31
C LYS A 514 -9.75 11.19 15.06
N SER A 515 -10.27 11.10 13.83
CA SER A 515 -11.66 11.54 13.53
C SER A 515 -12.68 10.77 14.39
N ILE A 516 -12.48 9.47 14.54
CA ILE A 516 -13.28 8.60 15.39
C ILE A 516 -12.34 8.00 16.44
N PRO A 517 -12.33 8.50 17.69
CA PRO A 517 -11.48 7.98 18.74
C PRO A 517 -11.86 6.54 19.12
N PHE A 518 -10.86 5.73 19.46
CA PHE A 518 -11.06 4.38 19.98
C PHE A 518 -11.41 4.39 21.47
N ASN A 519 -10.89 5.35 22.21
CA ASN A 519 -10.98 5.37 23.66
C ASN A 519 -12.34 5.88 24.19
N VAL A 520 -13.18 6.44 23.32
CA VAL A 520 -14.48 7.00 23.70
C VAL A 520 -15.54 6.52 22.71
N PRO A 521 -16.74 6.09 23.16
CA PRO A 521 -17.79 5.70 22.24
C PRO A 521 -18.26 6.90 21.43
N VAL A 522 -18.34 6.73 20.12
CA VAL A 522 -18.80 7.76 19.19
C VAL A 522 -19.83 7.15 18.26
N GLN A 523 -20.79 7.95 17.83
CA GLN A 523 -21.73 7.62 16.77
C GLN A 523 -21.53 8.65 15.66
N VAL A 524 -21.26 8.17 14.45
CA VAL A 524 -21.18 9.04 13.26
C VAL A 524 -22.53 9.70 13.04
N ASP A 525 -22.52 11.03 12.96
CA ASP A 525 -23.63 11.84 12.47
C ASP A 525 -23.47 12.02 10.95
N TRP A 526 -24.35 11.37 10.20
CA TRP A 526 -24.33 11.36 8.74
C TRP A 526 -24.85 12.66 8.11
N ASN A 527 -25.32 13.61 8.92
CA ASN A 527 -25.76 14.93 8.48
C ASN A 527 -24.81 16.05 8.95
N SER A 528 -23.63 15.72 9.46
CA SER A 528 -22.71 16.71 10.06
C SER A 528 -22.33 17.85 9.13
N ASP A 529 -22.02 17.57 7.86
CA ASP A 529 -21.72 18.59 6.86
C ASP A 529 -22.35 18.25 5.49
N PRO A 530 -23.54 18.82 5.18
CA PRO A 530 -24.23 18.58 3.91
C PRO A 530 -23.46 19.10 2.67
N GLU A 531 -22.59 20.10 2.82
CA GLU A 531 -21.81 20.62 1.70
C GLU A 531 -20.66 19.67 1.34
N ILE A 532 -20.01 19.10 2.36
CA ILE A 532 -18.98 18.07 2.19
C ILE A 532 -19.61 16.78 1.63
N ALA A 533 -20.77 16.38 2.12
CA ALA A 533 -21.50 15.24 1.57
C ALA A 533 -21.80 15.42 0.08
N ARG A 534 -22.27 16.60 -0.33
CA ARG A 534 -22.49 16.90 -1.75
C ARG A 534 -21.18 16.86 -2.55
N PHE A 535 -20.12 17.45 -2.03
CA PHE A 535 -18.81 17.45 -2.68
C PHE A 535 -18.28 16.03 -2.94
N TYR A 536 -18.35 15.14 -1.96
CA TYR A 536 -17.90 13.75 -2.15
C TYR A 536 -18.80 12.98 -3.10
N GLN A 537 -20.13 13.15 -3.04
CA GLN A 537 -21.04 12.54 -4.01
C GLN A 537 -20.70 12.95 -5.45
N GLU A 538 -20.44 14.25 -5.69
CA GLU A 538 -20.01 14.75 -7.01
C GLU A 538 -18.64 14.21 -7.41
N THR A 539 -17.70 14.15 -6.48
CA THR A 539 -16.33 13.64 -6.74
C THR A 539 -16.33 12.13 -7.02
N PHE A 540 -17.16 11.34 -6.33
CA PHE A 540 -17.32 9.92 -6.62
C PHE A 540 -17.91 9.67 -8.01
N ARG A 541 -18.91 10.47 -8.42
CA ARG A 541 -19.44 10.42 -9.79
C ARG A 541 -18.38 10.79 -10.83
N ALA A 542 -17.57 11.82 -10.57
CA ALA A 542 -16.48 12.21 -11.45
C ALA A 542 -15.43 11.10 -11.56
N ALA A 543 -14.99 10.52 -10.45
CA ALA A 543 -14.05 9.39 -10.43
C ALA A 543 -14.61 8.16 -11.19
N ALA A 544 -15.90 7.87 -11.03
CA ALA A 544 -16.56 6.80 -11.79
C ALA A 544 -16.61 7.08 -13.30
N ALA A 545 -16.86 8.33 -13.70
CA ALA A 545 -16.80 8.74 -15.10
C ALA A 545 -15.38 8.59 -15.69
N VAL A 546 -14.34 8.94 -14.91
CA VAL A 546 -12.94 8.75 -15.31
C VAL A 546 -12.61 7.26 -15.50
N ARG A 547 -12.96 6.40 -14.52
CA ARG A 547 -12.71 4.95 -14.61
C ARG A 547 -13.46 4.32 -15.80
N SER A 548 -14.72 4.69 -16.02
CA SER A 548 -15.52 4.12 -17.12
C SER A 548 -15.09 4.64 -18.49
N GLY A 549 -14.75 5.93 -18.61
CA GLY A 549 -14.37 6.56 -19.88
C GLY A 549 -12.93 6.29 -20.32
N LEU A 550 -11.98 6.21 -19.38
CA LEU A 550 -10.56 5.98 -19.69
C LEU A 550 -10.10 4.53 -19.45
N GLY A 551 -10.94 3.68 -18.86
CA GLY A 551 -10.59 2.30 -18.51
C GLY A 551 -9.60 2.23 -17.35
N SER A 552 -8.45 1.59 -17.56
CA SER A 552 -7.33 1.56 -16.60
C SER A 552 -6.23 2.54 -17.05
N PRO A 553 -6.42 3.86 -16.86
CA PRO A 553 -5.53 4.84 -17.44
C PRO A 553 -4.11 4.73 -16.89
N VAL A 554 -3.14 5.01 -17.75
CA VAL A 554 -1.74 5.17 -17.37
C VAL A 554 -1.54 6.57 -16.80
N LEU A 555 -1.03 6.64 -15.58
CA LEU A 555 -0.67 7.88 -14.91
C LEU A 555 0.64 8.43 -15.47
N LYS A 556 0.69 9.75 -15.72
CA LYS A 556 1.93 10.47 -16.03
C LYS A 556 2.02 11.76 -15.23
N ALA A 557 3.10 11.90 -14.45
CA ALA A 557 3.35 13.13 -13.70
C ALA A 557 3.61 14.30 -14.65
N LEU A 558 2.88 15.40 -14.44
CA LEU A 558 3.11 16.64 -15.19
C LEU A 558 4.27 17.43 -14.59
N ARG A 559 5.07 18.04 -15.46
CA ARG A 559 6.20 18.89 -15.05
C ARG A 559 5.78 20.35 -15.13
N PRO A 560 5.85 21.11 -14.02
CA PRO A 560 5.46 22.51 -14.05
C PRO A 560 6.41 23.32 -14.94
N GLN A 561 5.82 24.25 -15.67
CA GLN A 561 6.51 25.32 -16.38
C GLN A 561 5.91 26.65 -15.89
N GLY A 562 6.71 27.71 -15.88
CA GLY A 562 6.30 28.98 -15.28
C GLY A 562 6.20 28.86 -13.76
N ASP A 563 5.01 29.14 -13.20
CA ASP A 563 4.77 29.11 -11.77
C ASP A 563 4.82 27.67 -11.22
N PRO A 564 5.77 27.34 -10.31
CA PRO A 564 5.92 25.99 -9.78
C PRO A 564 4.94 25.68 -8.65
N ALA A 565 3.98 26.55 -8.33
CA ALA A 565 3.05 26.36 -7.22
C ALA A 565 1.94 25.34 -7.51
N TRP A 566 1.62 25.05 -8.77
CA TRP A 566 0.63 24.03 -9.12
C TRP A 566 1.25 22.63 -9.23
N VAL A 567 0.38 21.62 -9.10
CA VAL A 567 0.72 20.20 -9.26
C VAL A 567 -0.34 19.51 -10.10
N GLY A 568 0.01 18.39 -10.71
CA GLY A 568 -0.97 17.63 -11.47
C GLY A 568 -0.39 16.42 -12.17
N TYR A 569 -1.30 15.65 -12.75
CA TYR A 569 -0.98 14.47 -13.52
C TYR A 569 -1.91 14.33 -14.73
N ALA A 570 -1.43 13.61 -15.72
CA ALA A 570 -2.16 13.27 -16.92
C ALA A 570 -2.62 11.81 -16.86
N LEU A 571 -3.84 11.55 -17.34
CA LEU A 571 -4.41 10.22 -17.45
C LEU A 571 -4.54 9.84 -18.92
N LEU A 572 -3.78 8.82 -19.32
CA LEU A 572 -3.75 8.33 -20.69
C LEU A 572 -4.61 7.07 -20.79
N PRO A 573 -5.56 6.98 -21.73
CA PRO A 573 -6.19 5.70 -22.04
C PRO A 573 -5.14 4.60 -22.32
N PRO A 574 -5.42 3.33 -22.00
CA PRO A 574 -4.49 2.23 -22.28
C PRO A 574 -4.00 2.23 -23.73
N GLY A 575 -2.68 2.27 -23.92
CA GLY A 575 -2.05 2.26 -25.24
C GLY A 575 -2.10 3.58 -26.02
N ALA A 576 -2.71 4.64 -25.48
CA ALA A 576 -2.72 5.95 -26.09
C ALA A 576 -1.39 6.68 -25.90
N ALA A 577 -0.99 7.46 -26.90
CA ALA A 577 0.17 8.36 -26.82
C ALA A 577 -0.16 9.72 -26.20
N LYS A 578 -1.43 10.10 -26.21
CA LYS A 578 -1.93 11.38 -25.71
C LYS A 578 -2.86 11.18 -24.51
N PRO A 579 -2.87 12.12 -23.55
CA PRO A 579 -3.81 12.06 -22.45
C PRO A 579 -5.25 12.24 -22.90
N GLY A 580 -6.17 11.63 -22.16
CA GLY A 580 -7.60 11.90 -22.26
C GLY A 580 -8.08 12.92 -21.22
N LEU A 581 -7.32 13.10 -20.12
CA LEU A 581 -7.64 14.03 -19.05
C LEU A 581 -6.38 14.54 -18.37
N LEU A 582 -6.38 15.80 -17.97
CA LEU A 582 -5.40 16.39 -17.06
C LEU A 582 -6.08 16.73 -15.73
N VAL A 583 -5.48 16.32 -14.62
CA VAL A 583 -5.95 16.65 -13.27
C VAL A 583 -4.93 17.58 -12.63
N LEU A 584 -5.37 18.78 -12.27
CA LEU A 584 -4.55 19.87 -11.78
C LEU A 584 -5.04 20.34 -10.41
N ALA A 585 -4.12 20.72 -9.53
CA ALA A 585 -4.44 21.27 -8.22
C ALA A 585 -3.47 22.39 -7.82
N ASN A 586 -4.00 23.36 -7.08
CA ASN A 586 -3.26 24.42 -6.43
C ASN A 586 -3.34 24.22 -4.90
N PRO A 587 -2.27 23.79 -4.24
CA PRO A 587 -2.24 23.61 -2.80
C PRO A 587 -2.04 24.92 -2.02
N THR A 588 -1.86 26.05 -2.69
CA THR A 588 -1.49 27.33 -2.07
C THR A 588 -2.68 28.25 -1.84
N GLY A 589 -2.52 29.21 -0.92
CA GLY A 589 -3.51 30.24 -0.64
C GLY A 589 -3.54 31.40 -1.64
N GLN A 590 -2.79 31.31 -2.74
CA GLN A 590 -2.74 32.34 -3.80
C GLN A 590 -3.25 31.74 -5.12
N SER A 591 -3.76 32.58 -6.02
CA SER A 591 -4.07 32.14 -7.37
C SER A 591 -2.78 31.80 -8.12
N VAL A 592 -2.79 30.71 -8.89
CA VAL A 592 -1.63 30.25 -9.66
C VAL A 592 -1.96 30.28 -11.13
N ALA A 593 -1.11 30.92 -11.93
CA ALA A 593 -1.17 30.84 -13.39
C ALA A 593 -0.56 29.50 -13.83
N VAL A 594 -1.27 28.78 -14.70
CA VAL A 594 -0.77 27.54 -15.28
C VAL A 594 -0.56 27.76 -16.76
N ASP A 595 0.68 27.61 -17.19
CA ASP A 595 1.06 27.63 -18.59
C ASP A 595 2.16 26.59 -18.78
N PHE A 596 1.81 25.45 -19.38
CA PHE A 596 2.79 24.41 -19.67
C PHE A 596 2.50 23.71 -21.00
N HIS A 597 3.58 23.18 -21.58
CA HIS A 597 3.54 22.23 -22.68
C HIS A 597 4.50 21.07 -22.39
N ASP A 598 3.98 19.86 -22.23
CA ASP A 598 4.78 18.66 -22.01
C ASP A 598 5.08 17.95 -23.34
N PRO A 599 6.29 18.10 -23.89
CA PRO A 599 6.63 17.50 -25.18
C PRO A 599 6.66 15.97 -25.14
N ARG A 600 6.73 15.35 -23.95
CA ARG A 600 6.71 13.88 -23.80
C ARG A 600 5.33 13.30 -24.11
N LEU A 601 4.29 14.12 -23.92
CA LEU A 601 2.89 13.73 -24.05
C LEU A 601 2.17 14.47 -25.18
N ASP A 602 2.86 15.42 -25.84
CA ASP A 602 2.30 16.31 -26.87
C ASP A 602 0.99 16.97 -26.40
N THR A 603 1.07 17.58 -25.21
CA THR A 603 -0.09 18.16 -24.50
C THR A 603 0.32 19.42 -23.75
N GLY A 604 -0.63 20.34 -23.58
CA GLY A 604 -0.46 21.49 -22.70
C GLY A 604 -1.79 21.96 -22.11
N TRP A 605 -1.70 22.98 -21.27
CA TRP A 605 -2.85 23.72 -20.79
C TRP A 605 -2.45 25.14 -20.39
N VAL A 606 -3.39 26.08 -20.56
CA VAL A 606 -3.22 27.50 -20.22
C VAL A 606 -4.44 27.95 -19.45
N GLY A 607 -4.24 28.49 -18.26
CA GLY A 607 -5.33 28.99 -17.44
C GLY A 607 -4.84 29.45 -16.07
N SER A 608 -5.76 29.49 -15.11
CA SER A 608 -5.43 29.80 -13.72
C SER A 608 -6.21 28.90 -12.77
N LEU A 609 -5.60 28.60 -11.63
CA LEU A 609 -6.24 27.89 -10.52
C LEU A 609 -6.43 28.87 -9.36
N PRO A 610 -7.64 28.98 -8.78
CA PRO A 610 -7.87 29.83 -7.62
C PRO A 610 -7.12 29.28 -6.39
N PRO A 611 -7.00 30.06 -5.30
CA PRO A 611 -6.47 29.57 -4.03
C PRO A 611 -7.12 28.25 -3.62
N TYR A 612 -6.30 27.25 -3.29
CA TYR A 612 -6.76 25.91 -2.91
C TYR A 612 -7.62 25.19 -3.98
N GLY A 613 -7.56 25.66 -5.22
CA GLY A 613 -8.37 25.19 -6.34
C GLY A 613 -7.90 23.87 -6.94
N TYR A 614 -8.76 23.29 -7.77
CA TYR A 614 -8.52 22.06 -8.52
C TYR A 614 -9.31 22.10 -9.83
N ALA A 615 -8.86 21.35 -10.83
CA ALA A 615 -9.53 21.24 -12.11
C ALA A 615 -9.24 19.88 -12.76
N ALA A 616 -10.24 19.35 -13.46
CA ALA A 616 -10.04 18.31 -14.47
C ALA A 616 -10.31 18.95 -15.83
N VAL A 617 -9.31 18.95 -16.71
CA VAL A 617 -9.36 19.68 -17.98
C VAL A 617 -9.03 18.77 -19.15
N GLU A 618 -9.68 19.04 -20.27
CA GLU A 618 -9.33 18.38 -21.53
C GLU A 618 -7.94 18.85 -21.98
N PRO A 619 -7.08 17.93 -22.42
CA PRO A 619 -5.76 18.29 -22.94
C PRO A 619 -5.90 19.05 -24.26
N SER A 620 -5.14 20.15 -24.40
CA SER A 620 -5.01 20.86 -25.66
C SER A 620 -3.64 20.58 -26.29
N ALA A 621 -3.63 20.39 -27.62
CA ALA A 621 -2.39 20.49 -28.38
C ALA A 621 -2.00 21.96 -28.47
N ARG A 622 -0.71 22.27 -28.30
CA ARG A 622 -0.20 23.64 -28.35
C ARG A 622 0.74 23.83 -29.53
#